data_AF-A0A8T5DJA4-F1
#
_entry.id   AF-A0A8T5DJA4-F1
#
_cell.length_a   1.000
_cell.length_b   1.000
_cell.length_c   1.000
_cell.angle_alpha   90.00
_cell.angle_beta   90.00
_cell.angle_gamma   90.00
#
_symmetry.space_group_name_H-M   'P 1'
#
loop_
_entity.id
_entity.type
_entity.pdbx_description
1 polymer ?
#
loop_
_entity_poly.entity_id
_entity_poly.type
_entity_poly.pdbx_seq_one_letter_code
_entity_poly.pdbx_strand_id
1 'polypeptide(L)'
;MNETVLRESFTRIKQDIAELRVELRKVKEENGFLREQIRSLAVIPRQVVEKPVLEQEVAKKLNRNKKGIIKQKILDLLDQGISVIEVKDKIVDQQKYCAKASFYRYLEELKREDKFVEVIR
;
A
#
# COMPACT_ATOMS: atom_id res chain seq x y z
N MET A 1 -12.57 -5.75 -51.52
CA MET A 1 -13.43 -5.84 -50.32
C MET A 1 -14.87 -5.70 -50.79
N ASN A 2 -15.69 -6.74 -50.64
CA ASN A 2 -17.05 -6.75 -51.20
C ASN A 2 -17.98 -5.87 -50.35
N GLU A 3 -18.84 -5.09 -51.00
CA GLU A 3 -19.79 -4.18 -50.34
C GLU A 3 -20.63 -4.88 -49.25
N THR A 4 -20.99 -6.13 -49.49
CA THR A 4 -21.72 -7.01 -48.55
C THR A 4 -20.96 -7.22 -47.25
N VAL A 5 -19.65 -7.52 -47.33
CA VAL A 5 -18.80 -7.74 -46.15
C VAL A 5 -18.64 -6.46 -45.35
N LEU A 6 -18.55 -5.32 -46.03
CA LEU A 6 -18.48 -4.02 -45.36
C LEU A 6 -19.80 -3.69 -44.64
N ARG A 7 -20.95 -3.95 -45.27
CA ARG A 7 -22.29 -3.75 -44.66
C ARG A 7 -22.52 -4.66 -43.45
N GLU A 8 -22.10 -5.92 -43.52
CA GLU A 8 -22.15 -6.84 -42.38
C GLU A 8 -21.28 -6.36 -41.22
N SER A 9 -20.06 -5.90 -41.52
CA SER A 9 -19.14 -5.35 -40.52
C SER A 9 -19.73 -4.12 -39.83
N PHE A 10 -20.34 -3.20 -40.58
CA PHE A 10 -21.03 -2.03 -40.01
C PHE A 10 -22.24 -2.41 -39.14
N THR A 11 -22.96 -3.46 -39.52
CA THR A 11 -24.09 -3.96 -38.73
C THR A 11 -23.61 -4.52 -37.39
N ARG A 12 -22.53 -5.32 -37.39
CA ARG A 12 -21.91 -5.84 -36.17
C ARG A 12 -21.39 -4.73 -35.27
N ILE A 13 -20.64 -3.77 -35.82
CA ILE A 13 -20.14 -2.61 -35.05
C ILE A 13 -21.28 -1.82 -34.41
N LYS A 14 -22.39 -1.62 -35.14
CA LYS A 14 -23.58 -0.95 -34.57
C LYS A 14 -24.19 -1.72 -33.41
N GLN A 15 -24.22 -3.06 -33.51
CA GLN A 15 -24.71 -3.92 -32.46
C GLN A 15 -23.78 -3.88 -31.23
N ASP A 16 -22.47 -4.01 -31.43
CA ASP A 16 -21.46 -3.92 -30.36
C ASP A 16 -21.54 -2.56 -29.64
N ILE A 17 -21.70 -1.46 -30.39
CA ILE A 17 -21.88 -0.12 -29.80
C ILE A 17 -23.15 -0.05 -28.95
N ALA A 18 -24.24 -0.70 -29.37
CA ALA A 18 -25.48 -0.73 -28.60
C ALA A 18 -25.30 -1.53 -27.30
N GLU A 19 -24.64 -2.69 -27.37
CA GLU A 19 -24.35 -3.54 -26.22
C GLU A 19 -23.41 -2.84 -25.21
N LEU A 20 -22.32 -2.25 -25.69
CA LEU A 20 -21.39 -1.48 -24.85
C LEU A 20 -22.06 -0.30 -24.16
N ARG A 21 -23.05 0.35 -24.80
CA ARG A 21 -23.82 1.44 -24.17
C ARG A 21 -24.69 0.93 -23.02
N VAL A 22 -25.23 -0.29 -23.13
CA VAL A 22 -26.00 -0.94 -22.07
C VAL A 22 -25.10 -1.31 -20.91
N GLU A 23 -23.95 -1.92 -21.17
CA GLU A 23 -22.98 -2.27 -20.13
C GLU A 23 -22.44 -1.03 -19.41
N LEU A 24 -22.10 0.03 -20.16
CA LEU A 24 -21.65 1.29 -19.57
C LEU A 24 -22.71 1.91 -18.66
N ARG A 25 -24.01 1.74 -18.96
CA ARG A 25 -25.10 2.19 -18.11
C ARG A 25 -25.13 1.40 -16.80
N LYS A 26 -25.08 0.06 -16.86
CA LYS A 26 -25.06 -0.81 -15.68
C LYS A 26 -23.88 -0.50 -14.76
N VAL A 27 -22.68 -0.36 -15.32
CA VAL A 27 -21.46 -0.05 -14.55
C VAL A 27 -21.56 1.33 -13.88
N LYS A 28 -22.22 2.31 -14.52
CA LYS A 28 -22.46 3.62 -13.91
C LYS A 28 -23.44 3.55 -12.74
N GLU A 29 -24.50 2.75 -12.87
CA GLU A 29 -25.48 2.52 -11.80
C GLU A 29 -24.84 1.83 -10.60
N GLU A 30 -24.06 0.76 -10.83
CA GLU A 30 -23.32 0.06 -9.78
C GLU A 30 -22.29 0.97 -9.09
N ASN A 31 -21.55 1.78 -9.85
CA ASN A 31 -20.63 2.78 -9.27
C ASN A 31 -21.37 3.83 -8.42
N GLY A 32 -22.55 4.27 -8.85
CA GLY A 32 -23.39 5.17 -8.08
C GLY A 32 -23.78 4.56 -6.74
N PHE A 33 -24.23 3.31 -6.76
CA PHE A 33 -24.61 2.57 -5.56
C PHE A 33 -23.43 2.34 -4.61
N LEU A 34 -22.27 1.93 -5.13
CA LEU A 34 -21.05 1.74 -4.33
C LEU A 34 -20.55 3.05 -3.72
N ARG A 35 -20.62 4.16 -4.44
CA ARG A 35 -20.25 5.48 -3.91
C ARG A 35 -21.16 5.90 -2.76
N GLU A 36 -22.46 5.63 -2.87
CA GLU A 36 -23.41 5.94 -1.79
C GLU A 36 -23.21 5.04 -0.57
N GLN A 37 -22.91 3.74 -0.77
CA GLN A 37 -22.51 2.85 0.32
C GLN A 37 -21.22 3.31 1.01
N ILE A 38 -20.21 3.72 0.24
CA ILE A 38 -18.97 4.28 0.81
C ILE A 38 -19.29 5.55 1.60
N ARG A 39 -20.17 6.40 1.09
CA ARG A 39 -20.58 7.63 1.78
C ARG A 39 -21.31 7.31 3.08
N SER A 40 -22.26 6.38 3.09
CA SER A 40 -22.98 5.99 4.31
C SER A 40 -22.07 5.32 5.34
N LEU A 41 -21.10 4.51 4.89
CA LEU A 41 -20.06 3.95 5.75
C LEU A 41 -19.05 5.00 6.23
N ALA A 42 -18.78 6.04 5.45
CA ALA A 42 -17.91 7.17 5.84
C ALA A 42 -18.62 8.19 6.75
N VAL A 43 -19.96 8.14 6.82
CA VAL A 43 -20.79 8.87 7.80
C VAL A 43 -20.87 8.13 9.14
N ILE A 44 -20.35 6.90 9.24
CA ILE A 44 -19.83 6.44 10.53
C ILE A 44 -18.77 7.48 10.88
N PRO A 45 -18.94 8.30 11.95
CA PRO A 45 -17.88 9.20 12.33
C PRO A 45 -16.64 8.32 12.40
N ARG A 46 -15.58 8.71 11.69
CA ARG A 46 -14.24 8.40 12.20
C ARG A 46 -14.30 8.98 13.61
N GLN A 47 -14.69 8.16 14.57
CA GLN A 47 -14.14 8.25 15.89
C GLN A 47 -12.66 8.20 15.56
N VAL A 48 -12.06 9.39 15.48
CA VAL A 48 -10.76 9.59 16.08
C VAL A 48 -11.02 8.99 17.45
N VAL A 49 -10.71 7.69 17.58
CA VAL A 49 -10.64 7.07 18.87
C VAL A 49 -9.54 7.89 19.48
N GLU A 50 -9.93 8.95 20.20
CA GLU A 50 -9.05 9.66 21.10
C GLU A 50 -8.67 8.58 22.09
N LYS A 51 -7.65 7.80 21.69
CA LYS A 51 -7.02 6.84 22.57
C LYS A 51 -6.72 7.66 23.81
N PRO A 52 -7.16 7.24 25.00
CA PRO A 52 -6.89 7.98 26.22
C PRO A 52 -5.43 8.41 26.24
N VAL A 53 -5.13 9.61 26.73
CA VAL A 53 -3.78 10.21 26.66
C VAL A 53 -2.70 9.20 27.09
N LEU A 54 -3.01 8.39 28.11
CA LEU A 54 -2.19 7.27 28.57
C LEU A 54 -1.94 6.20 27.51
N GLU A 55 -2.95 5.75 26.77
CA GLU A 55 -2.78 4.80 25.66
C GLU A 55 -1.95 5.39 24.52
N GLN A 56 -2.08 6.70 24.24
CA GLN A 56 -1.23 7.36 23.24
C GLN A 56 0.22 7.44 23.71
N GLU A 57 0.46 7.77 24.98
CA GLU A 57 1.82 7.83 25.55
C GLU A 57 2.46 6.44 25.64
N VAL A 58 1.71 5.43 26.09
CA VAL A 58 2.17 4.04 26.15
C VAL A 58 2.44 3.52 24.75
N ALA A 59 1.54 3.74 23.79
CA ALA A 59 1.77 3.36 22.40
C ALA A 59 2.95 4.11 21.77
N LYS A 60 3.15 5.40 22.09
CA LYS A 60 4.31 6.17 21.63
C LYS A 60 5.61 5.63 22.23
N LYS A 61 5.65 5.32 23.53
CA LYS A 61 6.82 4.71 24.19
C LYS A 61 7.12 3.33 23.63
N LEU A 62 6.10 2.48 23.48
CA LEU A 62 6.23 1.15 22.88
C LEU A 62 6.72 1.23 21.43
N ASN A 63 6.17 2.16 20.64
CA ASN A 63 6.59 2.34 19.25
C ASN A 63 7.98 2.95 19.11
N ARG A 64 8.40 3.85 20.02
CA ARG A 64 9.79 4.35 20.08
C ARG A 64 10.77 3.23 20.41
N ASN A 65 10.45 2.39 21.39
CA ASN A 65 11.26 1.23 21.75
C ASN A 65 11.30 0.22 20.60
N LYS A 66 10.15 -0.07 19.97
CA LYS A 66 10.05 -0.96 18.81
C LYS A 66 10.91 -0.44 17.64
N LYS A 67 10.84 0.85 17.33
CA LYS A 67 11.68 1.48 16.29
C LYS A 67 13.16 1.32 16.60
N GLY A 68 13.59 1.58 17.83
CA GLY A 68 14.99 1.41 18.25
C GLY A 68 15.47 -0.03 18.10
N ILE A 69 14.69 -1.00 18.56
CA ILE A 69 14.99 -2.44 18.46
C ILE A 69 15.13 -2.86 16.98
N ILE A 70 14.20 -2.43 16.13
CA ILE A 70 14.23 -2.77 14.70
C ILE A 70 15.45 -2.14 14.02
N LYS A 71 15.76 -0.88 14.32
CA LYS A 71 16.96 -0.21 13.82
C LYS A 71 18.24 -0.94 14.23
N GLN A 72 18.34 -1.34 15.50
CA GLN A 72 19.50 -2.10 15.98
C GLN A 72 19.63 -3.42 15.23
N LYS A 73 18.53 -4.16 15.08
CA LYS A 73 18.53 -5.43 14.34
C LYS A 73 18.88 -5.28 12.86
N ILE A 74 18.51 -4.15 12.24
CA ILE A 74 18.95 -3.79 10.89
C ILE A 74 20.48 -3.65 10.87
N LEU A 75 21.05 -2.89 11.80
CA LEU A 75 22.51 -2.72 11.91
C LEU A 75 23.20 -4.07 12.15
N ASP A 76 22.76 -4.84 13.15
CA ASP A 76 23.38 -6.13 13.49
C ASP A 76 23.42 -7.11 12.29
N LEU A 77 22.40 -7.09 11.43
CA LEU A 77 22.37 -7.94 10.23
C LEU A 77 23.27 -7.38 9.12
N LEU A 78 23.36 -6.07 8.97
CA LEU A 78 24.27 -5.44 8.00
C LEU A 78 25.73 -5.62 8.42
N ASP A 79 26.04 -5.57 9.71
CA ASP A 79 27.36 -5.85 10.29
C ASP A 79 27.82 -7.28 10.00
N GLN A 80 26.88 -8.21 9.85
CA GLN A 80 27.15 -9.58 9.42
C GLN A 80 27.42 -9.71 7.91
N GLY A 81 27.48 -8.58 7.17
CA GLY A 81 27.68 -8.54 5.73
C GLY A 81 26.46 -8.96 4.90
N ILE A 82 25.29 -9.05 5.52
CA ILE A 82 24.04 -9.41 4.82
C ILE A 82 23.62 -8.23 3.94
N SER A 83 23.21 -8.50 2.71
CA SER A 83 22.79 -7.43 1.81
C SER A 83 21.50 -6.76 2.31
N VAL A 84 21.32 -5.48 2.00
CA VAL A 84 20.10 -4.72 2.37
C VAL A 84 18.81 -5.41 1.89
N ILE A 85 18.88 -6.10 0.73
CA ILE A 85 17.75 -6.83 0.16
C ILE A 85 17.38 -8.03 1.06
N GLU A 86 18.37 -8.81 1.48
CA GLU A 86 18.16 -9.95 2.38
C GLU A 86 17.76 -9.52 3.79
N VAL A 87 18.28 -8.39 4.29
CA VAL A 87 17.84 -7.79 5.56
C VAL A 87 16.37 -7.38 5.46
N LYS A 88 15.96 -6.78 4.33
CA LYS A 88 14.55 -6.45 4.07
C LYS A 88 13.69 -7.71 4.08
N ASP A 89 14.10 -8.77 3.40
CA ASP A 89 13.37 -10.04 3.37
C ASP A 89 13.22 -10.62 4.78
N LYS A 90 14.30 -10.67 5.57
CA LYS A 90 14.26 -11.16 6.96
C LYS A 90 13.35 -10.32 7.85
N ILE A 91 13.48 -8.99 7.84
CA ILE A 91 12.79 -8.11 8.80
C ILE A 91 11.33 -7.85 8.41
N VAL A 92 11.05 -7.65 7.13
CA VAL A 92 9.72 -7.26 6.63
C VAL A 92 8.93 -8.49 6.19
N ASP A 93 9.56 -9.39 5.45
CA ASP A 93 8.82 -10.45 4.76
C ASP A 93 8.70 -11.71 5.64
N GLN A 94 9.76 -12.11 6.34
CA GLN A 94 9.77 -13.27 7.23
C GLN A 94 9.31 -12.95 8.66
N GLN A 95 9.97 -11.99 9.33
CA GLN A 95 9.76 -11.73 10.76
C GLN A 95 8.68 -10.69 11.06
N LYS A 96 8.17 -10.00 10.02
CA LYS A 96 7.07 -9.01 10.11
C LYS A 96 7.27 -7.95 11.20
N TYR A 97 8.52 -7.56 11.47
CA TYR A 97 8.82 -6.59 12.52
C TYR A 97 8.28 -5.19 12.18
N CYS A 98 8.32 -4.79 10.91
CA CYS A 98 7.73 -3.55 10.41
C CYS A 98 7.21 -3.69 8.98
N ALA A 99 6.42 -2.72 8.54
CA ALA A 99 6.00 -2.59 7.15
C ALA A 99 7.18 -2.14 6.27
N LYS A 100 7.13 -2.50 4.98
CA LYS A 100 8.15 -2.14 3.96
C LYS A 100 8.48 -0.65 3.94
N ALA A 101 7.47 0.22 4.03
CA ALA A 101 7.68 1.67 4.07
C ALA A 101 8.44 2.13 5.32
N SER A 102 8.12 1.55 6.49
CA SER A 102 8.82 1.85 7.74
C SER A 102 10.27 1.37 7.71
N PHE A 103 10.54 0.21 7.09
CA PHE A 103 11.89 -0.30 6.91
C PHE A 103 12.79 0.68 6.14
N TYR A 104 12.35 1.15 4.97
CA TYR A 104 13.14 2.13 4.21
C TYR A 104 13.30 3.46 4.94
N ARG A 105 12.27 3.92 5.66
CA ARG A 105 12.42 5.09 6.53
C ARG A 105 13.48 4.89 7.61
N TYR A 106 13.52 3.72 8.24
CA TYR A 106 14.52 3.43 9.27
C TYR A 106 15.94 3.35 8.69
N LEU A 107 16.10 2.78 7.49
CA LEU A 107 17.38 2.77 6.78
C LEU A 107 17.86 4.20 6.48
N GLU A 108 17.00 5.06 5.96
CA GLU A 108 17.35 6.46 5.67
C GLU A 108 17.73 7.24 6.93
N GLU A 109 17.02 6.99 8.03
CA GLU A 109 17.39 7.58 9.31
C GLU A 109 18.73 7.04 9.84
N LEU A 110 19.00 5.74 9.71
CA LEU A 110 20.28 5.14 10.10
C LEU A 110 21.46 5.68 9.27
N LYS A 111 21.26 5.93 7.98
CA LYS A 111 22.24 6.60 7.12
C LYS A 111 22.54 8.04 7.56
N ARG A 112 21.50 8.78 7.97
CA ARG A 112 21.66 10.16 8.47
C ARG A 112 22.29 10.23 9.87
N GLU A 113 22.11 9.18 10.67
CA GLU A 113 22.67 9.05 12.02
C GLU A 113 24.16 8.61 12.00
N ASP A 114 24.78 8.50 10.82
CA ASP A 114 26.19 8.12 10.58
C ASP A 114 26.61 6.72 11.09
N LYS A 115 25.65 5.94 11.63
CA LYS A 115 25.84 4.55 12.08
C LYS A 115 25.99 3.54 10.93
N PHE A 116 25.81 4.00 9.70
CA PHE A 116 25.80 3.16 8.49
C PHE A 116 27.18 3.10 7.82
N VAL A 117 28.10 4.01 8.15
CA VAL A 117 29.38 4.19 7.44
C VAL A 117 30.49 3.26 7.95
N GLU A 118 30.40 2.76 9.19
CA GLU A 118 31.37 1.78 9.72
C GLU A 118 31.20 0.36 9.16
N VAL A 119 30.04 0.06 8.56
CA VAL A 119 29.63 -1.30 8.22
C VAL A 119 29.99 -1.70 6.78
N ILE A 120 30.33 -0.71 5.95
CA ILE A 120 30.70 -0.90 4.53
C ILE A 120 32.15 -0.44 4.32
N ARG A 121 33.07 -0.97 5.14
CA ARG A 121 34.52 -0.90 4.90
C ARG A 121 35.11 -2.29 4.79
#